data_AF-A0A3D3VU08-F1
#
_entry.id   AF-A0A3D3VU08-F1
#
_cell.length_a   1.000
_cell.length_b   1.000
_cell.length_c   1.000
_cell.angle_alpha   90.00
_cell.angle_beta   90.00
_cell.angle_gamma   90.00
#
_symmetry.space_group_name_H-M   'P 1'
#
loop_
_entity.id
_entity.type
_entity.pdbx_description
1 polymer ?
#
loop_
_entity_poly.entity_id
_entity_poly.type
_entity_poly.pdbx_seq_one_letter_code
_entity_poly.pdbx_strand_id
1 'polypeptide(L)'
;MAITKEDLIKKAQKPAEDAMQLHPFYRGKMQTAPKCCIRDINDFAIWYTPGVAAPCKAIKEDTDLSYEYTNRGNLVAVVSDGTRVLGL
;
A
#
# COMPACT_ATOMS: atom_id res chain seq x y z
N MET A 1 -21.48 -29.50 21.85
CA MET A 1 -20.40 -30.50 21.68
C MET A 1 -19.07 -29.81 21.97
N ALA A 2 -18.16 -30.48 22.68
CA ALA A 2 -16.81 -29.94 22.92
C ALA A 2 -16.01 -29.95 21.61
N ILE A 3 -15.26 -28.87 21.35
CA ILE A 3 -14.35 -28.79 20.19
C ILE A 3 -13.24 -29.82 20.38
N THR A 4 -12.98 -30.63 19.35
CA THR A 4 -11.92 -31.65 19.40
C THR A 4 -10.55 -31.06 19.07
N LYS A 5 -9.49 -31.80 19.40
CA LYS A 5 -8.12 -31.41 19.04
C LYS A 5 -7.95 -31.34 17.52
N GLU A 6 -8.58 -32.26 16.80
CA GLU A 6 -8.61 -32.32 15.34
C GLU A 6 -9.26 -31.06 14.74
N ASP A 7 -10.38 -30.61 15.33
CA ASP A 7 -11.06 -29.37 14.91
C ASP A 7 -10.14 -28.14 15.06
N LEU A 8 -9.37 -28.09 16.16
CA LEU A 8 -8.42 -27.00 16.41
C LEU A 8 -7.26 -27.00 15.41
N ILE A 9 -6.70 -28.17 15.10
CA ILE A 9 -5.62 -28.31 14.11
C ILE A 9 -6.11 -27.89 12.74
N LYS A 10 -7.29 -28.36 12.32
CA LYS A 10 -7.89 -27.98 11.04
C LYS A 10 -8.15 -26.47 10.96
N LYS A 11 -8.64 -25.87 12.04
CA LYS A 11 -8.83 -24.41 12.13
C LYS A 11 -7.49 -23.66 12.02
N ALA A 12 -6.41 -24.18 12.59
CA ALA A 12 -5.09 -23.57 12.51
C ALA A 12 -4.46 -23.66 11.11
N GLN A 13 -4.75 -24.71 10.34
CA GLN A 13 -4.23 -24.90 8.97
C GLN A 13 -4.98 -24.07 7.92
N LYS A 14 -6.26 -23.77 8.17
CA LYS A 14 -7.14 -23.09 7.21
C LYS A 14 -6.56 -21.79 6.62
N PRO A 15 -5.94 -20.87 7.39
CA PRO A 15 -5.35 -19.65 6.82
C PRO A 15 -4.24 -19.92 5.80
N ALA A 16 -3.46 -20.99 5.97
CA ALA A 16 -2.40 -21.36 5.02
C ALA A 16 -3.00 -21.88 3.70
N GLU A 17 -4.05 -22.70 3.79
CA GLU A 17 -4.81 -23.16 2.60
C GLU A 17 -5.41 -21.97 1.85
N ASP A 18 -6.07 -21.06 2.56
CA ASP A 18 -6.67 -19.85 1.98
C ASP A 18 -5.60 -18.96 1.36
N ALA A 19 -4.44 -18.80 2.01
CA ALA A 19 -3.34 -18.00 1.48
C ALA A 19 -2.84 -18.54 0.13
N MET A 20 -2.77 -19.86 -0.05
CA MET A 20 -2.34 -20.49 -1.30
C MET A 20 -3.34 -20.31 -2.45
N GLN A 21 -4.62 -20.04 -2.16
CA GLN A 21 -5.63 -19.74 -3.17
C GLN A 21 -5.74 -18.24 -3.46
N LEU A 22 -5.74 -17.41 -2.41
CA LEU A 22 -6.03 -15.98 -2.51
C LEU A 22 -4.83 -15.16 -3.03
N HIS A 23 -3.59 -15.50 -2.68
CA HIS A 23 -2.43 -14.76 -3.19
C HIS A 23 -2.29 -14.86 -4.72
N PRO A 24 -2.46 -16.04 -5.36
CA PRO A 24 -2.51 -16.14 -6.82
C PRO A 24 -3.71 -15.43 -7.44
N PHE A 25 -4.88 -15.52 -6.82
CA PHE A 25 -6.10 -14.88 -7.31
C PHE A 25 -5.95 -13.35 -7.40
N TYR A 26 -5.49 -12.70 -6.33
CA TYR A 26 -5.27 -11.25 -6.28
C TYR A 26 -3.91 -10.81 -6.86
N ARG A 27 -3.04 -11.75 -7.23
CA ARG A 27 -1.68 -11.51 -7.71
C ARG A 27 -0.83 -10.65 -6.77
N GLY A 28 -0.87 -11.00 -5.48
CA GLY A 28 -0.30 -10.19 -4.40
C GLY A 28 -1.40 -9.58 -3.54
N LYS A 29 -1.06 -8.52 -2.82
CA LYS A 29 -1.93 -7.91 -1.79
C LYS A 29 -1.98 -6.38 -1.83
N MET A 30 -1.01 -5.76 -2.49
CA MET A 30 -0.87 -4.30 -2.52
C MET A 30 -1.50 -3.74 -3.79
N GLN A 31 -2.18 -2.61 -3.66
CA GLN A 31 -2.64 -1.80 -4.78
C GLN A 31 -2.25 -0.34 -4.55
N THR A 32 -2.14 0.43 -5.63
CA THR A 32 -2.01 1.89 -5.57
C THR A 32 -3.21 2.51 -6.25
N ALA A 33 -3.79 3.55 -5.64
CA ALA A 33 -4.91 4.29 -6.19
C ALA A 33 -4.75 5.79 -5.89
N PRO A 34 -5.27 6.68 -6.77
CA PRO A 34 -5.31 8.11 -6.48
C PRO A 34 -6.14 8.42 -5.23
N LYS A 35 -5.67 9.38 -4.41
CA LYS A 35 -6.46 9.96 -3.31
C LYS A 35 -7.32 11.14 -3.78
N CYS A 36 -6.89 11.84 -4.83
CA CYS A 36 -7.61 12.94 -5.42
C CYS A 36 -8.64 12.46 -6.44
N CYS A 37 -9.65 13.30 -6.68
CA CYS A 37 -10.66 13.05 -7.70
C CYS A 37 -10.10 13.34 -9.10
N ILE A 38 -10.36 12.45 -10.06
CA ILE A 38 -10.02 12.61 -11.47
C ILE A 38 -11.29 12.30 -12.27
N ARG A 39 -11.96 13.33 -12.77
CA ARG A 39 -13.27 13.24 -13.45
C ARG A 39 -13.14 13.36 -14.95
N ASP A 40 -12.32 14.30 -15.38
CA ASP A 40 -12.08 14.61 -16.78
C ASP A 40 -10.65 15.13 -17.01
N ILE A 41 -10.38 15.54 -18.25
CA ILE A 41 -9.05 15.99 -18.68
C ILE A 41 -8.56 17.25 -17.95
N ASN A 42 -9.47 18.10 -17.46
CA ASN A 42 -9.09 19.33 -16.76
C ASN A 42 -8.47 19.04 -15.40
N ASP A 43 -8.86 17.94 -14.73
CA ASP A 43 -8.24 17.55 -13.46
C ASP A 43 -6.75 17.18 -13.65
N PHE A 44 -6.35 16.70 -14.83
CA PHE A 44 -4.93 16.48 -15.13
C PHE A 44 -4.13 17.78 -15.20
N ALA A 45 -4.74 18.90 -15.61
CA ALA A 45 -4.07 20.19 -15.59
C ALA A 45 -3.74 20.66 -14.16
N ILE A 46 -4.41 20.12 -13.14
CA ILE A 46 -4.18 20.39 -11.72
C ILE A 46 -3.15 19.41 -11.13
N TRP A 47 -3.42 18.11 -11.25
CA TRP A 47 -2.61 17.05 -10.60
C TRP A 47 -1.33 16.73 -11.37
N TYR A 48 -1.25 17.14 -12.64
CA TYR A 48 -0.10 16.97 -13.51
C TYR A 48 0.23 18.30 -14.18
N THR A 49 0.77 18.29 -15.40
CA THR A 49 1.15 19.51 -16.11
C THR A 49 -0.07 20.32 -16.53
N PRO A 50 -0.09 21.66 -16.30
CA PRO A 50 0.98 22.48 -15.73
C PRO A 50 0.92 22.66 -14.20
N GLY A 51 -0.19 22.33 -13.53
CA GLY A 51 -0.45 22.63 -12.12
C GLY A 51 0.57 22.07 -11.14
N VAL A 52 1.08 20.86 -11.38
CA VAL A 52 2.10 20.19 -10.54
C VAL A 52 3.38 21.01 -10.36
N ALA A 53 3.68 21.96 -11.27
CA ALA A 53 4.85 22.81 -11.16
C ALA A 53 4.83 23.72 -9.92
N ALA A 54 3.64 24.13 -9.44
CA ALA A 54 3.51 24.99 -8.27
C ALA A 54 4.00 24.31 -6.97
N PRO A 55 3.50 23.13 -6.56
CA PRO A 55 4.04 22.43 -5.39
C PRO A 55 5.51 22.03 -5.57
N CYS A 56 5.95 21.68 -6.78
CA CYS A 56 7.38 21.41 -7.03
C CYS A 56 8.28 22.62 -6.75
N LYS A 57 7.88 23.82 -7.20
CA LYS A 57 8.62 25.06 -6.90
C LYS A 57 8.60 25.37 -5.41
N ALA A 58 7.46 25.22 -4.75
CA ALA A 58 7.37 25.44 -3.31
C ALA A 58 8.30 24.51 -2.53
N ILE A 59 8.33 23.21 -2.86
CA ILE A 59 9.22 22.23 -2.24
C ILE A 59 10.70 22.53 -2.53
N LYS A 60 11.00 23.11 -3.70
CA LYS A 60 12.36 23.52 -4.04
C LYS A 60 12.86 24.66 -3.14
N GLU A 61 11.99 25.63 -2.84
CA GLU A 61 12.33 26.75 -1.95
C GLU A 61 12.35 26.32 -0.47
N ASP A 62 11.46 25.41 -0.07
CA ASP A 62 11.41 24.81 1.27
C ASP A 62 11.10 23.31 1.21
N THR A 63 12.10 22.49 1.53
CA THR A 63 12.00 21.03 1.45
C THR A 63 11.01 20.42 2.43
N ASP A 64 10.70 21.08 3.55
CA ASP A 64 9.78 20.56 4.55
C ASP A 64 8.32 20.58 4.05
N LEU A 65 7.99 21.43 3.08
CA LEU A 65 6.69 21.42 2.40
C LEU A 65 6.40 20.11 1.66
N SER A 66 7.40 19.24 1.47
CA SER A 66 7.16 17.89 0.96
C SER A 66 6.30 17.03 1.90
N TYR A 67 6.28 17.32 3.21
CA TYR A 67 5.39 16.64 4.17
C TYR A 67 3.94 17.08 4.03
N GLU A 68 3.69 18.32 3.58
CA GLU A 68 2.35 18.89 3.37
C GLU A 68 1.80 18.55 1.99
N TYR A 69 2.60 18.75 0.93
CA TYR A 69 2.13 18.66 -0.46
C TYR A 69 2.25 17.28 -1.09
N THR A 70 2.72 16.27 -0.35
CA THR A 70 2.89 14.91 -0.89
C THR A 70 2.44 13.85 0.11
N ASN A 71 2.47 12.58 -0.33
CA ASN A 71 2.19 11.45 0.56
C ASN A 71 3.28 11.19 1.61
N ARG A 72 4.41 11.92 1.60
CA ARG A 72 5.58 11.68 2.47
C ARG A 72 5.23 11.60 3.95
N GLY A 73 4.33 12.47 4.45
CA GLY A 73 3.94 12.48 5.86
C GLY A 73 3.22 11.22 6.35
N ASN A 74 2.70 10.40 5.44
CA ASN A 74 1.96 9.17 5.78
C ASN A 74 2.44 7.95 4.95
N LEU A 75 3.65 8.00 4.38
CA LEU A 75 4.23 6.92 3.61
C LEU A 75 5.38 6.28 4.39
N VAL A 76 5.25 4.98 4.66
CA VAL A 76 6.30 4.19 5.33
C VAL A 76 6.77 3.09 4.40
N ALA A 77 8.08 3.02 4.17
CA ALA A 77 8.70 1.93 3.42
C ALA A 77 8.99 0.75 4.36
N VAL A 78 8.54 -0.45 3.98
CA VAL A 78 8.92 -1.70 4.65
C VAL A 78 10.13 -2.27 3.91
N VAL A 79 11.31 -2.13 4.51
CA VAL A 79 12.59 -2.54 3.91
C VAL A 79 13.14 -3.76 4.65
N SER A 80 13.53 -4.79 3.91
CA SER A 80 14.15 -6.01 4.44
C SER A 80 15.14 -6.55 3.41
N ASP A 81 16.27 -7.09 3.89
CA ASP A 81 17.24 -7.81 3.07
C ASP A 81 16.90 -9.32 2.92
N GLY A 82 15.86 -9.78 3.61
CA GLY A 82 15.36 -11.15 3.55
C GLY A 82 16.27 -12.20 4.22
N THR A 83 17.32 -11.81 4.94
CA THR A 83 18.24 -12.78 5.57
C THR A 83 17.61 -13.58 6.70
N ARG A 84 16.53 -13.07 7.31
CA ARG A 84 15.67 -13.78 8.25
C ARG A 84 14.21 -13.37 8.09
N VAL A 85 13.39 -14.23 7.48
CA VAL A 85 11.96 -13.98 7.25
C VAL A 85 11.15 -14.88 8.17
N LEU A 86 10.42 -14.28 9.12
CA LEU A 86 9.67 -15.02 10.14
C LEU A 86 10.60 -15.96 10.96
N GLY A 87 10.22 -17.22 11.11
CA GLY A 87 11.06 -18.28 11.69
C GLY A 87 11.69 -19.20 10.65
N LEU A 88 11.84 -18.72 9.40
CA LEU A 88 12.37 -19.46 8.24
C LEU A 88 13.85 -19.13 8.00
#